data_AF-A0A4Y8YA05-F1
#
_entry.id   AF-A0A4Y8YA05-F1
#
_cell.length_a   1.000
_cell.length_b   1.000
_cell.length_c   1.000
_cell.angle_alpha   90.00
_cell.angle_beta   90.00
_cell.angle_gamma   90.00
#
_symmetry.space_group_name_H-M   'P 1'
#
loop_
_entity.id
_entity.type
_entity.pdbx_description
1 polymer ?
#
loop_
_entity_poly.entity_id
_entity_poly.type
_entity_poly.pdbx_seq_one_letter_code
_entity_poly.pdbx_strand_id
1 'polypeptide(L)'
;MTAEGDAGRPGGFAAATGDGPASSLPPEVRAAEVRVAFGGLTQIRRLTNTAAPDPAAVPAEWERNQPVRAVALALEAAGLPPSAVDGEGRRTAAGFRVAGGERPGTVRVEWLGPHGSGAAQDEERRLTACAAVLTPLGWEALLYRGPRRRRFLEVEPAL
;
A
#
# COMPACT_ATOMS: atom_id res chain seq x y z
N MET A 1 1.83 27.25 -7.25
CA MET A 1 1.92 26.21 -8.30
C MET A 1 1.19 25.01 -7.77
N THR A 2 -0.10 24.98 -8.05
CA THR A 2 -1.07 24.01 -7.52
C THR A 2 -0.81 22.66 -8.17
N ALA A 3 -0.55 21.63 -7.37
CA ALA A 3 -0.49 20.26 -7.84
C ALA A 3 -1.92 19.80 -8.13
N GLU A 4 -2.31 19.85 -9.40
CA GLU A 4 -3.49 19.15 -9.88
C GLU A 4 -3.20 17.65 -9.82
N GLY A 5 -3.99 16.95 -9.00
CA GLY A 5 -3.91 15.51 -8.85
C GLY A 5 -4.15 14.84 -10.21
N ASP A 6 -3.33 13.83 -10.50
CA ASP A 6 -3.56 12.85 -11.54
C ASP A 6 -4.85 12.10 -11.22
N ALA A 7 -5.98 12.68 -11.63
CA ALA A 7 -7.25 11.98 -11.71
C ALA A 7 -7.10 10.92 -12.80
N GLY A 8 -6.68 9.73 -12.37
CA GLY A 8 -6.44 8.58 -13.24
C GLY A 8 -7.56 8.39 -14.26
N ARG A 9 -7.16 8.07 -15.49
CA ARG A 9 -8.03 7.80 -16.64
C ARG A 9 -9.30 7.04 -16.21
N PRO A 10 -10.52 7.52 -16.53
CA PRO A 10 -11.74 6.83 -16.14
C PRO A 10 -11.77 5.44 -16.80
N GLY A 11 -11.73 4.38 -15.97
CA GLY A 11 -11.86 2.99 -16.40
C GLY A 11 -10.76 2.01 -15.99
N GLY A 12 -9.72 2.42 -15.25
CA GLY A 12 -8.64 1.54 -14.78
C GLY A 12 -8.76 1.10 -13.32
N PHE A 13 -8.25 -0.09 -12.99
CA PHE A 13 -8.12 -0.53 -11.58
C PHE A 13 -7.14 0.37 -10.80
N ALA A 14 -7.60 0.86 -9.65
CA ALA A 14 -6.79 1.62 -8.69
C ALA A 14 -6.69 0.89 -7.35
N ALA A 15 -5.47 0.78 -6.83
CA ALA A 15 -5.21 0.31 -5.48
C ALA A 15 -5.65 1.38 -4.47
N ALA A 16 -6.32 0.97 -3.40
CA ALA A 16 -6.74 1.82 -2.30
C ALA A 16 -5.53 2.17 -1.45
N THR A 17 -5.13 3.44 -1.46
CA THR A 17 -3.98 3.93 -0.70
C THR A 17 -4.30 4.24 0.76
N GLY A 18 -5.57 4.19 1.17
CA GLY A 18 -6.00 4.55 2.52
C GLY A 18 -6.39 6.02 2.72
N ASP A 19 -6.16 6.87 1.71
CA ASP A 19 -6.53 8.30 1.68
C ASP A 19 -7.77 8.60 0.83
N GLY A 20 -8.35 7.59 0.16
CA GLY A 20 -9.60 7.71 -0.58
C GLY A 20 -10.83 7.32 0.24
N PRO A 21 -12.04 7.46 -0.33
CA PRO A 21 -13.24 6.89 0.26
C PRO A 21 -13.16 5.37 0.32
N ALA A 22 -13.95 4.77 1.21
CA ALA A 22 -14.14 3.33 1.21
C ALA A 22 -14.68 2.88 -0.16
N SER A 23 -14.28 1.69 -0.61
CA SER A 23 -14.83 1.13 -1.84
C SER A 23 -16.35 1.01 -1.73
N SER A 24 -17.06 1.45 -2.77
CA SER A 24 -18.50 1.23 -2.91
C SER A 24 -18.85 -0.18 -3.39
N LEU A 25 -17.84 -0.96 -3.80
CA LEU A 25 -18.02 -2.34 -4.23
C LEU A 25 -18.25 -3.26 -3.02
N PRO A 26 -19.03 -4.34 -3.17
CA PRO A 26 -19.07 -5.40 -2.18
C PRO A 26 -17.67 -5.96 -1.89
N PRO A 27 -17.34 -6.32 -0.63
CA PRO A 27 -16.00 -6.76 -0.24
C PRO A 27 -15.44 -7.91 -1.09
N GLU A 28 -16.27 -8.88 -1.45
CA GLU A 28 -15.90 -10.04 -2.28
C GLU A 28 -15.57 -9.66 -3.72
N VAL A 29 -16.28 -8.65 -4.27
CA VAL A 29 -16.03 -8.12 -5.62
C VAL A 29 -14.71 -7.36 -5.62
N ARG A 30 -14.49 -6.48 -4.63
CA ARG A 30 -13.21 -5.76 -4.48
C ARG A 30 -12.05 -6.73 -4.32
N ALA A 31 -12.21 -7.76 -3.47
CA ALA A 31 -11.18 -8.77 -3.28
C ALA A 31 -10.87 -9.54 -4.58
N ALA A 32 -11.88 -9.81 -5.42
CA ALA A 32 -11.66 -10.43 -6.73
C ALA A 32 -10.86 -9.52 -7.68
N GLU A 33 -11.21 -8.23 -7.77
CA GLU A 33 -10.46 -7.25 -8.59
C GLU A 33 -9.00 -7.14 -8.14
N VAL A 34 -8.77 -7.03 -6.84
CA VAL A 34 -7.43 -6.97 -6.24
C VAL A 34 -6.63 -8.23 -6.56
N ARG A 35 -7.23 -9.42 -6.45
CA ARG A 35 -6.55 -10.68 -6.81
C ARG A 35 -6.16 -10.73 -8.28
N VAL A 36 -7.03 -10.28 -9.18
CA VAL A 36 -6.72 -10.22 -10.62
C VAL A 36 -5.59 -9.24 -10.89
N ALA A 37 -5.65 -8.03 -10.32
CA ALA A 37 -4.62 -7.01 -10.48
C ALA A 37 -3.26 -7.48 -9.94
N PHE A 38 -3.24 -8.07 -8.74
CA PHE A 38 -2.02 -8.59 -8.13
C PHE A 38 -1.48 -9.81 -8.89
N GLY A 39 -2.34 -10.70 -9.36
CA GLY A 39 -1.96 -11.82 -10.23
C GLY A 39 -1.25 -11.34 -11.50
N GLY A 40 -1.81 -10.33 -12.17
CA GLY A 40 -1.19 -9.69 -13.33
C GLY A 40 0.17 -9.06 -13.00
N LEU A 41 0.27 -8.37 -11.86
CA LEU A 41 1.52 -7.81 -11.37
C LEU A 41 2.60 -8.90 -11.19
N THR A 42 2.29 -9.98 -10.48
CA THR A 42 3.25 -11.09 -10.28
C THR A 42 3.64 -11.78 -11.58
N GLN A 43 2.75 -11.84 -12.56
CA GLN A 43 3.05 -12.39 -13.88
C GLN A 43 4.04 -11.50 -14.65
N ILE A 44 3.87 -10.18 -14.58
CA ILE A 44 4.82 -9.23 -15.20
C ILE A 44 6.20 -9.41 -14.58
N ARG A 45 6.31 -9.46 -13.25
CA ARG A 45 7.59 -9.71 -12.55
C ARG A 45 8.31 -10.96 -13.07
N ARG A 46 7.59 -12.08 -13.25
CA ARG A 46 8.15 -13.32 -13.82
C ARG A 46 8.72 -13.15 -15.22
N LEU A 47 8.09 -12.33 -16.05
CA LEU A 47 8.49 -12.11 -17.44
C LEU A 47 9.63 -11.08 -17.56
N THR A 48 9.72 -10.12 -16.64
CA THR A 48 10.71 -9.03 -16.72
C THR A 48 11.97 -9.30 -15.91
N ASN A 49 11.87 -9.96 -14.76
CA ASN A 49 12.99 -10.17 -13.83
C ASN A 49 13.70 -11.51 -14.09
N THR A 50 13.96 -11.84 -15.36
CA THR A 50 14.46 -13.17 -15.79
C THR A 50 15.86 -13.52 -15.26
N ALA A 51 16.63 -12.51 -14.82
CA ALA A 51 17.95 -12.70 -14.22
C ALA A 51 17.91 -12.97 -12.70
N ALA A 52 16.77 -12.74 -12.03
CA ALA A 52 16.64 -12.96 -10.60
C ALA A 52 16.37 -14.45 -10.28
N PRO A 53 16.96 -15.03 -9.22
CA PRO A 53 16.69 -16.40 -8.81
C PRO A 53 15.21 -16.66 -8.47
N ASP A 54 14.55 -15.67 -7.86
CA ASP A 54 13.10 -15.63 -7.70
C ASP A 54 12.56 -14.34 -8.35
N PRO A 55 12.09 -14.42 -9.61
CA PRO A 55 11.57 -13.27 -10.33
C PRO A 55 10.39 -12.59 -9.64
N ALA A 56 9.56 -13.34 -8.90
CA ALA A 56 8.37 -12.81 -8.24
C ALA A 56 8.72 -12.03 -6.96
N ALA A 57 9.85 -12.35 -6.33
CA ALA A 57 10.37 -11.70 -5.13
C ALA A 57 11.16 -10.41 -5.41
N VAL A 58 11.18 -9.91 -6.66
CA VAL A 58 11.85 -8.65 -7.02
C VAL A 58 10.82 -7.68 -7.60
N PRO A 59 10.71 -6.43 -7.11
CA PRO A 59 9.88 -5.42 -7.75
C PRO A 59 10.39 -5.11 -9.17
N ALA A 60 9.51 -5.13 -10.16
CA ALA A 60 9.84 -4.72 -11.52
C ALA A 60 10.13 -3.22 -11.59
N GLU A 61 10.83 -2.77 -12.64
CA GLU A 61 11.23 -1.36 -12.81
C GLU A 61 10.04 -0.39 -12.76
N TRP A 62 8.91 -0.75 -13.37
CA TRP A 62 7.72 0.10 -13.36
C TRP A 62 7.05 0.18 -11.98
N GLU A 63 7.20 -0.84 -11.12
CA GLU A 63 6.73 -0.77 -9.73
C GLU A 63 7.58 0.20 -8.93
N ARG A 64 8.89 0.22 -9.17
CA ARG A 64 9.81 1.19 -8.56
C ARG A 64 9.50 2.63 -8.98
N ASN A 65 8.90 2.83 -10.15
CA ASN A 65 8.41 4.12 -10.63
C ASN A 65 7.02 4.50 -10.07
N GLN A 66 6.25 3.52 -9.55
CA GLN A 66 4.94 3.75 -8.90
C GLN A 66 4.82 3.01 -7.56
N PRO A 67 5.74 3.26 -6.60
CA PRO A 67 5.90 2.37 -5.45
C PRO A 67 4.72 2.44 -4.48
N VAL A 68 4.06 3.61 -4.35
CA VAL A 68 2.83 3.76 -3.54
C VAL A 68 1.72 2.81 -4.03
N ARG A 69 1.52 2.74 -5.35
CA ARG A 69 0.49 1.87 -5.94
C ARG A 69 0.85 0.40 -5.77
N ALA A 70 2.11 0.04 -5.99
CA ALA A 70 2.58 -1.34 -5.86
C ALA A 70 2.47 -1.85 -4.42
N VAL A 71 2.93 -1.05 -3.44
CA VAL A 71 2.82 -1.37 -2.00
C VAL A 71 1.37 -1.47 -1.56
N ALA A 72 0.50 -0.52 -1.94
CA ALA A 72 -0.92 -0.58 -1.61
C ALA A 72 -1.60 -1.85 -2.17
N LEU A 73 -1.33 -2.19 -3.44
CA LEU A 73 -1.88 -3.39 -4.06
C LEU A 73 -1.42 -4.67 -3.35
N ALA A 74 -0.15 -4.77 -2.96
CA ALA A 74 0.37 -5.91 -2.23
C ALA A 74 -0.33 -6.09 -0.86
N LEU A 75 -0.54 -5.00 -0.13
CA LEU A 75 -1.21 -5.04 1.16
C LEU A 75 -2.70 -5.42 1.02
N GLU A 76 -3.42 -4.84 0.05
CA GLU A 76 -4.81 -5.25 -0.24
C GLU A 76 -4.90 -6.72 -0.65
N ALA A 77 -3.98 -7.20 -1.49
CA ALA A 77 -3.98 -8.59 -1.96
C ALA A 77 -3.73 -9.59 -0.83
N ALA A 78 -3.01 -9.18 0.22
CA ALA A 78 -2.85 -9.95 1.45
C ALA A 78 -4.05 -9.84 2.41
N GLY A 79 -5.10 -9.09 2.04
CA GLY A 79 -6.31 -8.91 2.85
C GLY A 79 -6.17 -7.92 3.99
N LEU A 80 -5.09 -7.12 4.02
CA LEU A 80 -4.99 -6.02 4.97
C LEU A 80 -5.96 -4.90 4.51
N PRO A 81 -6.77 -4.33 5.41
CA PRO A 81 -7.74 -3.32 5.02
C PRO A 81 -7.05 -1.96 4.80
N PRO A 82 -7.39 -1.22 3.73
CA PRO A 82 -7.03 0.18 3.62
C PRO A 82 -7.82 1.01 4.65
N SER A 83 -7.21 2.09 5.12
CA SER A 83 -7.92 3.18 5.78
C SER A 83 -8.93 3.83 4.81
N ALA A 84 -9.84 4.65 5.30
CA ALA A 84 -10.75 5.41 4.46
C ALA A 84 -11.04 6.79 5.05
N VAL A 85 -11.45 7.74 4.20
CA VAL A 85 -11.92 9.07 4.59
C VAL A 85 -13.31 9.39 4.04
N ASP A 86 -14.03 10.29 4.71
CA ASP A 86 -15.23 10.94 4.18
C ASP A 86 -14.88 12.13 3.26
N GLY A 87 -15.91 12.83 2.75
CA GLY A 87 -15.75 14.01 1.88
C GLY A 87 -15.04 15.18 2.56
N GLU A 88 -15.00 15.20 3.90
CA GLU A 88 -14.31 16.18 4.71
C GLU A 88 -12.91 15.74 5.13
N GLY A 89 -12.44 14.58 4.66
CA GLY A 89 -11.11 14.04 4.95
C GLY A 89 -10.98 13.38 6.34
N ARG A 90 -12.08 13.19 7.08
CA ARG A 90 -12.06 12.52 8.38
C ARG A 90 -12.00 11.01 8.18
N ARG A 91 -11.20 10.32 9.01
CA ARG A 91 -11.06 8.87 8.92
C ARG A 91 -12.37 8.17 9.29
N THR A 92 -12.82 7.28 8.42
CA THR A 92 -14.06 6.49 8.58
C THR A 92 -13.79 5.00 8.80
N ALA A 93 -12.61 4.50 8.41
CA ALA A 93 -12.18 3.12 8.63
C ALA A 93 -10.74 3.06 9.14
N ALA A 94 -10.46 2.08 10.01
CA ALA A 94 -9.11 1.79 10.45
C ALA A 94 -8.41 0.85 9.45
N GLY A 95 -7.18 1.17 9.09
CA GLY A 95 -6.44 0.40 8.09
C GLY A 95 -5.09 1.02 7.75
N PHE A 96 -4.43 0.41 6.76
CA PHE A 96 -3.17 0.96 6.28
C PHE A 96 -3.42 2.25 5.49
N ARG A 97 -2.43 3.15 5.52
CA ARG A 97 -2.34 4.30 4.63
C ARG A 97 -0.96 4.30 3.99
N VAL A 98 -0.90 4.33 2.67
CA VAL A 98 0.31 4.29 1.86
C VAL A 98 0.48 5.61 1.14
N ALA A 99 1.64 6.23 1.28
CA ALA A 99 1.99 7.44 0.54
C ALA A 99 3.48 7.52 0.24
N GLY A 100 3.89 8.53 -0.52
CA GLY A 100 5.31 8.81 -0.74
C GLY A 100 6.04 9.02 0.60
N GLY A 101 7.23 8.44 0.72
CA GLY A 101 8.15 8.70 1.82
C GLY A 101 8.90 10.01 1.62
N GLU A 102 9.87 10.28 2.49
CA GLU A 102 10.68 11.51 2.44
C GLU A 102 11.66 11.52 1.25
N ARG A 103 12.15 10.34 0.85
CA ARG A 103 13.07 10.18 -0.28
C ARG A 103 12.30 9.76 -1.55
N PRO A 104 12.70 10.22 -2.75
CA PRO A 104 12.14 9.71 -4.00
C PRO A 104 12.24 8.18 -4.09
N GLY A 105 11.15 7.52 -4.50
CA GLY A 105 11.10 6.06 -4.61
C GLY A 105 10.82 5.32 -3.29
N THR A 106 10.80 6.01 -2.15
CA THR A 106 10.40 5.44 -0.85
C THR A 106 8.91 5.63 -0.58
N VAL A 107 8.37 4.76 0.25
CA VAL A 107 6.95 4.72 0.61
C VAL A 107 6.81 4.74 2.12
N ARG A 108 5.90 5.55 2.62
CA ARG A 108 5.50 5.58 4.02
C ARG A 108 4.21 4.78 4.19
N VAL A 109 4.23 3.76 5.06
CA VAL A 109 3.04 3.01 5.45
C VAL A 109 2.68 3.32 6.90
N GLU A 110 1.45 3.73 7.14
CA GLU A 110 0.92 4.08 8.45
C GLU A 110 -0.30 3.20 8.77
N TRP A 111 -0.64 3.07 10.05
CA TRP A 111 -1.91 2.46 10.47
C TRP A 111 -2.79 3.53 11.12
N LEU A 112 -3.79 3.98 10.38
CA LEU A 112 -4.66 5.09 10.74
C LEU A 112 -6.09 4.61 10.96
N GLY A 113 -6.90 5.41 11.64
CA GLY A 113 -8.32 5.13 11.81
C GLY A 113 -9.06 6.25 12.53
N PRO A 114 -10.39 6.16 12.63
CA PRO A 114 -11.21 7.12 13.36
C PRO A 114 -10.76 7.28 14.82
N HIS A 115 -11.03 8.44 15.41
CA HIS A 115 -10.83 8.63 16.85
C HIS A 115 -11.63 7.58 17.64
N GLY A 116 -10.99 6.95 18.64
CA GLY A 116 -11.61 5.90 19.45
C GLY A 116 -11.63 4.50 18.82
N SER A 117 -11.19 4.32 17.57
CA SER A 117 -11.20 3.02 16.87
C SER A 117 -10.22 1.96 17.40
N GLY A 118 -9.29 2.34 18.28
CA GLY A 118 -8.19 1.46 18.71
C GLY A 118 -7.00 1.41 17.75
N ALA A 119 -7.03 2.12 16.62
CA ALA A 119 -5.96 2.08 15.61
C ALA A 119 -4.58 2.46 16.16
N ALA A 120 -4.51 3.36 17.15
CA ALA A 120 -3.25 3.74 17.77
C ALA A 120 -2.61 2.60 18.59
N GLN A 121 -3.44 1.81 19.26
CA GLN A 121 -3.05 0.68 20.10
C GLN A 121 -2.62 -0.52 19.23
N ASP A 122 -3.27 -0.68 18.08
CA ASP A 122 -3.00 -1.75 17.13
C ASP A 122 -1.82 -1.48 16.19
N GLU A 123 -1.37 -0.23 16.13
CA GLU A 123 -0.42 0.27 15.12
C GLU A 123 0.82 -0.61 14.97
N GLU A 124 1.52 -0.96 16.05
CA GLU A 124 2.74 -1.77 15.97
C GLU A 124 2.46 -3.15 15.37
N ARG A 125 1.46 -3.86 15.91
CA ARG A 125 1.07 -5.20 15.44
C ARG A 125 0.67 -5.19 13.96
N ARG A 126 -0.07 -4.16 13.56
CA ARG A 126 -0.57 -4.03 12.18
C ARG A 126 0.54 -3.65 11.20
N LEU A 127 1.46 -2.77 11.59
CA LEU A 127 2.63 -2.44 10.78
C LEU A 127 3.58 -3.63 10.66
N THR A 128 3.79 -4.42 11.71
CA THR A 128 4.54 -5.68 11.59
C THR A 128 3.90 -6.64 10.59
N ALA A 129 2.56 -6.74 10.57
CA ALA A 129 1.87 -7.55 9.56
C ALA A 129 2.05 -7.00 8.13
N CYS A 130 2.02 -5.68 7.95
CA CYS A 130 2.33 -5.06 6.66
C CYS A 130 3.76 -5.39 6.21
N ALA A 131 4.75 -5.27 7.09
CA ALA A 131 6.14 -5.60 6.77
C ALA A 131 6.29 -7.08 6.35
N ALA A 132 5.66 -8.00 7.08
CA ALA A 132 5.70 -9.43 6.77
C ALA A 132 5.11 -9.79 5.39
N VAL A 133 4.16 -9.01 4.88
CA VAL A 133 3.62 -9.15 3.52
C VAL A 133 4.59 -8.61 2.48
N LEU A 134 5.25 -7.48 2.78
CA LEU A 134 6.08 -6.74 1.82
C LEU A 134 7.47 -7.38 1.62
N THR A 135 8.08 -7.89 2.69
CA THR A 135 9.41 -8.52 2.64
C THR A 135 9.55 -9.63 1.60
N PRO A 136 8.68 -10.67 1.54
CA PRO A 136 8.81 -11.72 0.53
C PRO A 136 8.56 -11.23 -0.90
N LEU A 137 8.03 -10.01 -1.08
CA LEU A 137 7.80 -9.38 -2.38
C LEU A 137 8.96 -8.47 -2.80
N GLY A 138 10.08 -8.49 -2.07
CA GLY A 138 11.30 -7.74 -2.37
C GLY A 138 11.22 -6.27 -1.96
N TRP A 139 10.38 -5.94 -0.99
CA TRP A 139 10.35 -4.63 -0.37
C TRP A 139 10.99 -4.71 1.01
N GLU A 140 12.02 -3.93 1.24
CA GLU A 140 12.51 -3.67 2.59
C GLU A 140 11.51 -2.75 3.30
N ALA A 141 11.11 -3.11 4.53
CA ALA A 141 10.11 -2.39 5.30
C ALA A 141 10.58 -2.21 6.75
N LEU A 142 11.07 -1.02 7.08
CA LEU A 142 11.67 -0.70 8.37
C LEU A 142 10.71 0.12 9.24
N LEU A 143 10.52 -0.34 10.48
CA LEU A 143 9.64 0.31 11.45
C LEU A 143 10.34 1.47 12.17
N TYR A 144 9.78 2.66 12.03
CA TYR A 144 10.25 3.88 12.68
C TYR A 144 9.24 4.44 13.66
N ARG A 145 9.72 5.28 14.58
CA ARG A 145 8.88 6.14 15.44
C ARG A 145 8.99 7.57 14.96
N GLY A 146 7.88 8.12 14.51
CA GLY A 146 7.74 9.51 14.08
C GLY A 146 7.20 10.44 15.16
N PRO A 147 6.77 11.65 14.75
CA PRO A 147 6.19 12.65 15.65
C PRO A 147 5.04 12.09 16.48
N ARG A 148 4.86 12.63 17.70
CA ARG A 148 3.81 12.22 18.65
C ARG A 148 3.82 10.72 18.98
N ARG A 149 5.00 10.09 18.89
CA ARG A 149 5.22 8.64 19.13
C ARG A 149 4.41 7.72 18.21
N ARG A 150 3.97 8.21 17.05
CA ARG A 150 3.30 7.39 16.03
C ARG A 150 4.34 6.58 15.26
N ARG A 151 4.07 5.31 15.02
CA ARG A 151 4.91 4.42 14.25
C ARG A 151 4.51 4.42 12.79
N PHE A 152 5.47 4.13 11.93
CA PHE A 152 5.26 3.98 10.50
C PHE A 152 6.32 3.04 9.93
N LEU A 153 6.05 2.44 8.78
CA LEU A 153 7.09 1.80 7.98
C LEU A 153 7.61 2.80 6.96
N GLU A 154 8.93 2.86 6.83
CA GLU A 154 9.56 3.29 5.58
C GLU A 154 9.80 2.05 4.73
N VAL A 155 9.37 2.10 3.48
CA VAL A 155 9.39 0.97 2.55
C VAL A 155 10.13 1.38 1.30
N GLU A 156 11.10 0.57 0.89
CA GLU A 156 11.86 0.76 -0.35
C GLU A 156 12.18 -0.59 -1.01
N PRO A 157 12.50 -0.63 -2.31
CA PRO A 157 12.91 -1.88 -2.96
C PRO A 157 14.16 -2.45 -2.28
N ALA A 158 14.15 -3.74 -1.96
CA ALA A 158 15.35 -4.43 -1.46
C ALA A 158 16.42 -4.47 -2.57
N LEU A 159 17.68 -4.25 -2.18
CA LEU A 159 18.84 -4.27 -3.07
C LEU A 159 19.25 -5.69 -3.48
#